data_AF-A0A8J1MXI7-F1
#
_entry.id   AF-A0A8J1MXI7-F1
#
_cell.length_a   1.000
_cell.length_b   1.000
_cell.length_c   1.000
_cell.angle_alpha   90.00
_cell.angle_beta   90.00
_cell.angle_gamma   90.00
#
_symmetry.space_group_name_H-M   'P 1'
#
loop_
_entity.id
_entity.type
_entity.pdbx_description
1 polymer ?
#
loop_
_entity_poly.entity_id
_entity_poly.type
_entity_poly.pdbx_seq_one_letter_code
_entity_poly.pdbx_strand_id
1 'polypeptide(L)'
;MPKSSGKIISCANLISFVHKPYFHEWVETVLGLPVQITNTQQKYILHLISHTASGMSDFLQPINYEMQACIVEFMEPSEVVLMKPVQMKMKTKSEDLVLVLTPWRAFLLYLEHPLRVQVTFSYLEISDIDMQDHNLVVIHTDTHLYQFRFLSSEDLEQVIFHVATSIKKVFPDSSPGKLIRITCPDHQEKYKAIEDYLEDITQNNQGPCGGFSQTYAALCDYNGFVLREEVQWDVDNIYHKQNIKEFNILDFSYLDTSDIALTVASLSFNQWFTKIQCKDFKLRLEISEQILYVINRSLKLEELVLENCGLKWEFAIKMAKALDNNPSSVLHTINLSGNHLEDRGITAFTHHFKKNQKPVKHLNFSKTSITSKGKR
;
A
#
# COMPACT_ATOMS: atom_id res chain seq x y z
N MET A 1 15.00 24.75 -12.14
CA MET A 1 15.28 23.41 -12.68
C MET A 1 16.55 22.85 -12.05
N PRO A 2 16.45 21.68 -11.42
CA PRO A 2 17.45 20.63 -11.57
C PRO A 2 16.79 19.37 -12.14
N LYS A 3 17.37 18.87 -13.24
CA LYS A 3 17.16 17.53 -13.79
C LYS A 3 18.05 16.56 -13.02
N SER A 4 17.52 15.47 -12.47
CA SER A 4 18.05 14.11 -12.63
C SER A 4 17.24 13.07 -11.85
N SER A 5 17.30 11.83 -12.37
CA SER A 5 17.02 10.53 -11.75
C SER A 5 15.59 10.00 -11.86
N GLY A 6 15.47 8.86 -12.55
CA GLY A 6 14.23 8.14 -12.77
C GLY A 6 13.54 7.80 -11.45
N LYS A 7 12.24 8.11 -11.35
CA LYS A 7 11.39 7.71 -10.24
C LYS A 7 10.16 6.98 -10.77
N ILE A 8 10.41 5.76 -11.23
CA ILE A 8 9.56 4.61 -10.94
C ILE A 8 10.47 3.51 -10.43
N ILE A 9 11.05 3.79 -9.26
CA ILE A 9 10.91 3.03 -8.02
C ILE A 9 10.89 4.07 -6.90
N SER A 10 9.72 4.21 -6.28
CA SER A 10 9.56 4.19 -4.83
C SER A 10 8.16 3.61 -4.54
N CYS A 11 7.91 2.37 -4.97
CA CYS A 11 7.68 1.24 -4.07
C CYS A 11 8.67 1.02 -2.90
N ALA A 12 9.48 2.00 -2.47
CA ALA A 12 10.54 1.75 -1.50
C ALA A 12 10.01 1.31 -0.13
N ASN A 13 8.75 1.62 0.20
CA ASN A 13 8.07 1.24 1.44
C ASN A 13 6.61 0.80 1.29
N LEU A 14 6.15 0.41 0.09
CA LEU A 14 4.77 -0.11 -0.09
C LEU A 14 4.55 -1.50 0.53
N ILE A 15 5.38 -1.85 1.52
CA ILE A 15 4.98 -2.31 2.85
C ILE A 15 6.32 -2.59 3.58
N SER A 16 6.74 -1.71 4.49
CA SER A 16 7.64 -2.04 5.62
C SER A 16 6.95 -3.02 6.61
N PHE A 17 6.03 -3.81 6.08
CA PHE A 17 4.85 -4.31 6.77
C PHE A 17 4.58 -5.80 6.41
N VAL A 18 5.45 -6.40 5.59
CA VAL A 18 5.43 -7.85 5.26
C VAL A 18 6.80 -8.48 5.50
N HIS A 19 7.91 -7.73 5.51
CA HIS A 19 9.20 -8.18 6.06
C HIS A 19 9.89 -7.03 6.80
N LYS A 20 9.59 -6.86 8.10
CA LYS A 20 10.60 -6.34 9.03
C LYS A 20 11.48 -7.53 9.46
N PRO A 21 12.82 -7.44 9.41
CA PRO A 21 13.75 -8.49 9.85
C PRO A 21 13.70 -8.83 11.36
N TYR A 22 12.82 -8.21 12.15
CA TYR A 22 12.82 -8.33 13.62
C TYR A 22 12.06 -9.55 14.16
N PHE A 23 11.54 -10.43 13.30
CA PHE A 23 10.82 -11.62 13.77
C PHE A 23 11.72 -12.70 14.38
N HIS A 24 13.04 -12.69 14.12
CA HIS A 24 13.96 -13.65 14.74
C HIS A 24 14.59 -13.17 16.06
N GLU A 25 14.70 -11.86 16.32
CA GLU A 25 15.19 -11.34 17.61
C GLU A 25 14.07 -11.27 18.68
N TRP A 26 12.81 -11.24 18.27
CA TRP A 26 11.68 -11.23 19.21
C TRP A 26 11.40 -12.62 19.81
N VAL A 27 11.75 -13.70 19.10
CA VAL A 27 11.50 -15.09 19.54
C VAL A 27 12.47 -15.54 20.65
N GLU A 28 13.69 -14.98 20.74
CA GLU A 28 14.61 -15.31 21.84
C GLU A 28 14.36 -14.52 23.13
N THR A 29 13.63 -13.41 23.06
CA THR A 29 13.32 -12.59 24.25
C THR A 29 12.04 -13.07 24.97
N VAL A 30 11.13 -13.75 24.26
CA VAL A 30 9.79 -14.10 24.77
C VAL A 30 9.74 -15.47 25.47
N LEU A 31 10.81 -16.26 25.46
CA LEU A 31 10.86 -17.56 26.18
C LEU A 31 11.19 -17.48 27.68
N GLY A 32 10.99 -16.31 28.29
CA GLY A 32 10.59 -16.21 29.70
C GLY A 32 11.71 -16.06 30.72
N LEU A 33 11.78 -14.89 31.33
CA LEU A 33 12.10 -14.64 32.75
C LEU A 33 11.53 -13.25 33.15
N PRO A 34 11.16 -13.03 34.43
CA PRO A 34 10.39 -11.86 34.85
C PRO A 34 11.29 -10.63 35.06
N VAL A 35 10.86 -9.45 34.60
CA VAL A 35 11.49 -8.18 34.97
C VAL A 35 10.51 -7.37 35.83
N GLN A 36 10.86 -7.16 37.10
CA GLN A 36 10.11 -6.31 38.02
C GLN A 36 10.34 -4.83 37.70
N ILE A 37 9.25 -4.10 37.47
CA ILE A 37 9.24 -2.63 37.38
C ILE A 37 9.37 -2.07 38.80
N THR A 38 10.31 -1.15 39.03
CA THR A 38 10.55 -0.54 40.35
C THR A 38 9.68 0.71 40.57
N ASN A 39 9.35 0.99 41.84
CA ASN A 39 8.49 2.10 42.30
C ASN A 39 8.92 3.50 41.79
N THR A 40 10.18 3.67 41.37
CA THR A 40 10.70 4.93 40.82
C THR A 40 10.19 5.22 39.40
N GLN A 41 9.93 4.17 38.60
CA GLN A 41 9.38 4.31 37.24
C GLN A 41 7.86 4.60 37.26
N GLN A 42 7.13 4.05 38.24
CA GLN A 42 5.71 4.39 38.46
C GLN A 42 5.54 5.88 38.86
N LYS A 43 6.45 6.44 39.66
CA LYS A 43 6.40 7.87 40.03
C LYS A 43 6.66 8.80 38.84
N TYR A 44 7.51 8.41 37.89
CA TYR A 44 7.78 9.22 36.68
C TYR A 44 6.58 9.23 35.72
N ILE A 45 5.88 8.09 35.59
CA ILE A 45 4.66 7.97 34.77
C ILE A 45 3.51 8.75 35.41
N LEU A 46 3.33 8.68 36.74
CA LEU A 46 2.31 9.46 37.46
C LEU A 46 2.60 10.97 37.50
N HIS A 47 3.87 11.39 37.44
CA HIS A 47 4.23 12.80 37.33
C HIS A 47 3.97 13.38 35.93
N LEU A 48 4.06 12.56 34.87
CA LEU A 48 3.66 12.94 33.51
C LEU A 48 2.14 13.03 33.34
N ILE A 49 1.38 12.26 34.11
CA ILE A 49 -0.09 12.28 34.10
C ILE A 49 -0.67 13.46 34.92
N SER A 50 0.06 14.00 35.91
CA SER A 50 -0.47 15.03 36.83
C SER A 50 -0.23 16.49 36.43
N HIS A 51 0.49 16.79 35.34
CA HIS A 51 0.91 18.16 34.98
C HIS A 51 0.58 18.57 33.53
N THR A 52 -0.60 18.25 33.02
CA THR A 52 -1.19 18.97 31.86
C THR A 52 -2.71 19.21 32.02
N ALA A 53 -3.16 19.47 33.25
CA ALA A 53 -4.48 20.02 33.54
C ALA A 53 -4.34 21.51 33.93
N SER A 54 -4.06 22.38 32.95
CA SER A 54 -4.26 23.83 33.12
C SER A 54 -4.37 24.50 31.76
N GLY A 55 -5.59 24.84 31.38
CA GLY A 55 -5.92 25.49 30.11
C GLY A 55 -7.14 24.88 29.41
N MET A 56 -8.22 24.61 30.14
CA MET A 56 -9.53 24.38 29.52
C MET A 56 -10.06 25.75 29.05
N SER A 57 -10.05 25.96 27.75
CA SER A 57 -10.99 26.85 27.07
C SER A 57 -11.50 26.14 25.81
N ASP A 58 -12.81 25.93 25.81
CA ASP A 58 -13.72 25.64 24.71
C ASP A 58 -13.62 24.27 24.03
N PHE A 59 -14.67 23.48 24.22
CA PHE A 59 -14.93 22.25 23.48
C PHE A 59 -14.74 22.51 21.98
N LEU A 60 -13.99 21.63 21.30
CA LEU A 60 -14.07 21.49 19.84
C LEU A 60 -15.55 21.62 19.44
N GLN A 61 -15.85 22.45 18.45
CA GLN A 61 -17.23 22.65 18.01
C GLN A 61 -17.50 21.81 16.77
N PRO A 62 -18.73 21.29 16.61
CA PRO A 62 -19.16 20.70 15.36
C PRO A 62 -19.03 21.70 14.21
N ILE A 63 -18.64 21.22 13.03
CA ILE A 63 -18.53 22.04 11.83
C ILE A 63 -19.95 22.36 11.35
N ASN A 64 -20.30 23.64 11.22
CA ASN A 64 -21.63 24.05 10.74
C ASN A 64 -21.81 23.75 9.24
N TYR A 65 -23.06 23.69 8.77
CA TYR A 65 -23.39 23.27 7.41
C TYR A 65 -22.78 24.18 6.32
N GLU A 66 -22.75 25.49 6.55
CA GLU A 66 -22.16 26.46 5.60
C GLU A 66 -20.66 26.20 5.41
N MET A 67 -19.93 25.97 6.51
CA MET A 67 -18.51 25.67 6.46
C MET A 67 -18.24 24.31 5.83
N GLN A 68 -19.10 23.30 6.08
CA GLN A 68 -18.99 22.01 5.40
C GLN A 68 -19.11 22.17 3.88
N ALA A 69 -20.06 22.98 3.40
CA ALA A 69 -20.21 23.26 1.97
C ALA A 69 -18.98 23.98 1.40
N CYS A 70 -18.44 24.98 2.10
CA CYS A 70 -17.20 25.66 1.68
C CYS A 70 -15.99 24.70 1.61
N ILE A 71 -15.89 23.75 2.54
CA ILE A 71 -14.83 22.73 2.51
C ILE A 71 -15.00 21.81 1.30
N VAL A 72 -16.22 21.33 1.03
CA VAL A 72 -16.49 20.47 -0.13
C VAL A 72 -16.09 21.18 -1.42
N GLU A 73 -16.50 22.43 -1.61
CA GLU A 73 -16.12 23.24 -2.77
C GLU A 73 -14.61 23.47 -2.85
N PHE A 74 -13.95 23.77 -1.72
CA PHE A 74 -12.50 23.96 -1.65
C PHE A 74 -11.72 22.69 -2.00
N MET A 75 -12.27 21.51 -1.71
CA MET A 75 -11.61 20.23 -1.94
C MET A 75 -11.76 19.73 -3.38
N GLU A 76 -12.63 20.34 -4.20
CA GLU A 76 -12.80 19.95 -5.60
C GLU A 76 -11.44 19.96 -6.36
N PRO A 77 -11.17 18.93 -7.18
CA PRO A 77 -12.09 17.87 -7.62
C PRO A 77 -12.16 16.64 -6.70
N SER A 78 -11.54 16.68 -5.51
CA SER A 78 -11.48 15.52 -4.61
C SER A 78 -12.81 15.29 -3.91
N GLU A 79 -13.31 14.06 -3.95
CA GLU A 79 -14.51 13.67 -3.21
C GLU A 79 -14.22 13.61 -1.70
N VAL A 80 -14.97 14.38 -0.92
CA VAL A 80 -14.92 14.32 0.54
C VAL A 80 -15.82 13.19 1.04
N VAL A 81 -15.23 12.24 1.75
CA VAL A 81 -15.94 11.09 2.34
C VAL A 81 -16.36 11.38 3.78
N LEU A 82 -15.45 11.94 4.57
CA LEU A 82 -15.68 12.33 5.96
C LEU A 82 -14.96 13.65 6.26
N MET A 83 -15.54 14.45 7.15
CA MET A 83 -14.82 15.57 7.76
C MET A 83 -15.14 15.62 9.26
N LYS A 84 -14.09 15.73 10.08
CA LYS A 84 -14.21 15.73 11.55
C LYS A 84 -13.37 16.86 12.14
N PRO A 85 -13.90 17.65 13.09
CA PRO A 85 -13.08 18.57 13.86
C PRO A 85 -12.17 17.76 14.77
N VAL A 86 -10.89 18.12 14.79
CA VAL A 86 -9.85 17.45 15.58
C VAL A 86 -8.97 18.47 16.25
N GLN A 87 -8.51 18.16 17.45
CA GLN A 87 -7.41 18.88 18.06
C GLN A 87 -6.12 18.11 17.80
N MET A 88 -5.19 18.73 17.07
CA MET A 88 -3.89 18.14 16.77
C MET A 88 -2.83 18.70 17.72
N LYS A 89 -2.05 17.80 18.34
CA LYS A 89 -0.92 18.21 19.18
C LYS A 89 0.28 18.56 18.30
N MET A 90 0.71 19.82 18.36
CA MET A 90 1.96 20.29 17.76
C MET A 90 3.09 20.30 18.79
N LYS A 91 4.32 20.57 18.34
CA LYS A 91 5.52 20.59 19.21
C LYS A 91 5.38 21.52 20.41
N THR A 92 4.65 22.63 20.28
CA THR A 92 4.58 23.70 21.27
C THR A 92 3.16 24.02 21.76
N LYS A 93 2.12 23.66 21.01
CA LYS A 93 0.70 23.92 21.35
C LYS A 93 -0.22 22.91 20.69
N SER A 94 -1.47 22.82 21.16
CA SER A 94 -2.54 22.15 20.43
C SER A 94 -3.22 23.14 19.49
N GLU A 95 -3.62 22.67 18.31
CA GLU A 95 -4.39 23.46 17.34
C GLU A 95 -5.67 22.72 16.96
N ASP A 96 -6.76 23.47 16.85
CA ASP A 96 -8.05 22.94 16.40
C ASP A 96 -8.13 23.07 14.88
N LEU A 97 -8.36 21.94 14.21
CA LEU A 97 -8.32 21.78 12.77
C LEU A 97 -9.52 20.97 12.31
N VAL A 98 -9.70 20.89 11.00
CA VAL A 98 -10.61 19.90 10.39
C VAL A 98 -9.81 18.85 9.66
N LEU A 99 -10.00 17.60 10.07
CA LEU A 99 -9.54 16.42 9.35
C LEU A 99 -10.57 16.09 8.27
N VAL A 100 -10.19 16.27 7.01
CA VAL A 100 -10.97 15.89 5.84
C VAL A 100 -10.38 14.62 5.24
N LEU A 101 -11.21 13.60 5.07
CA LEU A 101 -10.85 12.32 4.48
C LEU A 101 -11.46 12.21 3.09
N THR A 102 -10.60 11.91 2.12
CA THR A 102 -10.97 11.51 0.76
C THR A 102 -10.80 9.99 0.65
N PRO A 103 -11.04 9.35 -0.51
CA PRO A 103 -10.90 7.90 -0.61
C PRO A 103 -9.52 7.35 -0.21
N TRP A 104 -8.43 8.09 -0.45
CA TRP A 104 -7.04 7.59 -0.29
C TRP A 104 -6.13 8.49 0.54
N ARG A 105 -6.62 9.65 0.98
CA ARG A 105 -5.79 10.72 1.56
C ARG A 105 -6.52 11.51 2.63
N ALA A 106 -5.78 11.88 3.66
CA ALA A 106 -6.21 12.80 4.70
C ALA A 106 -5.66 14.21 4.44
N PHE A 107 -6.46 15.22 4.77
CA PHE A 107 -6.11 16.63 4.74
C PHE A 107 -6.45 17.26 6.08
N LEU A 108 -5.55 18.08 6.59
CA LEU A 108 -5.77 18.92 7.77
C LEU A 108 -5.91 20.36 7.31
N LEU A 109 -7.09 20.93 7.58
CA LEU A 109 -7.46 22.28 7.17
C LEU A 109 -7.53 23.23 8.37
N TYR A 110 -7.04 24.45 8.17
CA TYR A 110 -7.42 25.58 8.99
C TYR A 110 -8.75 26.15 8.46
N LEU A 111 -9.68 26.43 9.39
CA LEU A 111 -10.98 27.05 9.08
C LEU A 111 -10.91 28.58 8.94
N GLU A 112 -9.72 29.17 9.06
CA GLU A 112 -9.51 30.60 8.81
C GLU A 112 -9.68 30.90 7.31
N HIS A 113 -10.30 32.04 7.00
CA HIS A 113 -10.48 32.47 5.61
C HIS A 113 -9.24 33.27 5.13
N PRO A 114 -8.68 32.96 3.94
CA PRO A 114 -9.06 31.88 3.04
C PRO A 114 -8.65 30.50 3.57
N LEU A 115 -9.47 29.47 3.32
CA LEU A 115 -9.20 28.08 3.71
C LEU A 115 -7.82 27.63 3.20
N ARG A 116 -7.08 26.91 4.03
CA ARG A 116 -5.72 26.44 3.72
C ARG A 116 -5.50 25.02 4.21
N VAL A 117 -4.89 24.21 3.34
CA VAL A 117 -4.32 22.90 3.71
C VAL A 117 -3.03 23.14 4.50
N GLN A 118 -3.01 22.68 5.75
CA GLN A 118 -1.80 22.70 6.58
C GLN A 118 -0.92 21.49 6.28
N VAL A 119 -1.52 20.29 6.30
CA VAL A 119 -0.83 19.01 6.07
C VAL A 119 -1.74 18.06 5.32
N THR A 120 -1.13 17.20 4.52
CA THR A 120 -1.79 16.05 3.89
C THR A 120 -0.88 14.83 3.96
N PHE A 121 -1.48 13.65 4.07
CA PHE A 121 -0.78 12.38 3.96
C PHE A 121 -1.68 11.33 3.30
N SER A 122 -1.10 10.49 2.44
CA SER A 122 -1.79 9.34 1.87
C SER A 122 -1.91 8.21 2.89
N TYR A 123 -2.96 7.40 2.80
CA TYR A 123 -3.13 6.24 3.68
C TYR A 123 -2.05 5.18 3.44
N LEU A 124 -1.45 5.17 2.24
CA LEU A 124 -0.33 4.28 1.91
C LEU A 124 1.00 4.69 2.57
N GLU A 125 1.07 5.88 3.18
CA GLU A 125 2.22 6.33 3.98
C GLU A 125 2.14 5.85 5.44
N ILE A 126 0.99 5.33 5.86
CA ILE A 126 0.75 4.94 7.25
C ILE A 126 1.52 3.66 7.56
N SER A 127 2.34 3.72 8.61
CA SER A 127 3.16 2.62 9.09
C SER A 127 2.61 1.96 10.35
N ASP A 128 1.94 2.74 11.22
CA ASP A 128 1.35 2.28 12.49
C ASP A 128 0.27 3.28 12.94
N ILE A 129 -0.77 2.78 13.59
CA ILE A 129 -1.85 3.56 14.20
C ILE A 129 -1.96 3.09 15.65
N ASP A 130 -1.79 3.99 16.61
CA ASP A 130 -1.88 3.70 18.04
C ASP A 130 -3.11 4.36 18.65
N MET A 131 -4.07 3.55 19.05
CA MET A 131 -5.27 3.99 19.77
C MET A 131 -4.96 4.02 21.27
N GLN A 132 -4.67 5.23 21.78
CA GLN A 132 -4.14 5.43 23.13
C GLN A 132 -5.23 5.67 24.19
N ASP A 133 -6.33 6.32 23.83
CA ASP A 133 -7.44 6.69 24.73
C ASP A 133 -8.75 6.81 23.91
N HIS A 134 -9.89 7.01 24.57
CA HIS A 134 -11.23 6.99 23.97
C HIS A 134 -11.40 7.87 22.73
N ASN A 135 -10.75 9.03 22.75
CA ASN A 135 -10.81 10.01 21.68
C ASN A 135 -9.41 10.35 21.14
N LEU A 136 -8.36 9.61 21.51
CA LEU A 136 -6.98 9.95 21.16
C LEU A 136 -6.33 8.85 20.32
N VAL A 137 -5.84 9.24 19.14
CA VAL A 137 -5.08 8.37 18.25
C VAL A 137 -3.78 9.01 17.83
N VAL A 138 -2.75 8.18 17.66
CA VAL A 138 -1.48 8.56 17.06
C VAL A 138 -1.28 7.80 15.76
N ILE A 139 -1.17 8.51 14.66
CA ILE A 139 -0.90 7.94 13.33
C ILE A 139 0.56 8.21 12.98
N HIS A 140 1.32 7.14 12.75
CA HIS A 140 2.70 7.18 12.31
C HIS A 140 2.77 7.00 10.80
N THR A 141 3.34 7.96 10.10
CA THR A 141 3.73 7.81 8.70
C THR A 141 5.23 7.59 8.58
N ASP A 142 5.70 7.27 7.37
CA ASP A 142 7.13 7.16 7.06
C ASP A 142 7.95 8.41 7.44
N THR A 143 7.30 9.57 7.55
CA THR A 143 7.98 10.87 7.71
C THR A 143 7.53 11.65 8.95
N HIS A 144 6.32 11.43 9.45
CA HIS A 144 5.70 12.24 10.49
C HIS A 144 4.90 11.41 11.49
N LEU A 145 4.62 12.02 12.64
CA LEU A 145 3.73 11.49 13.67
C LEU A 145 2.62 12.50 13.89
N TYR A 146 1.38 12.04 13.78
CA TYR A 146 0.18 12.84 13.99
C TYR A 146 -0.56 12.37 15.23
N GLN A 147 -0.79 13.25 16.19
CA GLN A 147 -1.57 12.94 17.40
C GLN A 147 -2.87 13.74 17.36
N PHE A 148 -3.99 13.04 17.19
CA PHE A 148 -5.33 13.62 17.05
C PHE A 148 -6.19 13.30 18.27
N ARG A 149 -6.85 14.34 18.79
CA ARG A 149 -7.93 14.22 19.76
C ARG A 149 -9.27 14.58 19.10
N PHE A 150 -10.21 13.65 19.14
CA PHE A 150 -11.54 13.76 18.55
C PHE A 150 -12.58 14.27 19.55
N LEU A 151 -13.72 14.73 19.02
CA LEU A 151 -14.90 15.08 19.80
C LEU A 151 -15.50 13.90 20.54
N SER A 152 -15.64 12.78 19.83
CA SER A 152 -16.26 11.56 20.33
C SER A 152 -15.48 10.33 19.90
N SER A 153 -15.65 9.23 20.63
CA SER A 153 -15.10 7.94 20.26
C SER A 153 -15.69 7.41 18.95
N GLU A 154 -16.96 7.71 18.69
CA GLU A 154 -17.65 7.40 17.42
C GLU A 154 -16.97 8.07 16.22
N ASP A 155 -16.55 9.34 16.35
CA ASP A 155 -15.83 10.03 15.28
C ASP A 155 -14.48 9.39 14.99
N LEU A 156 -13.74 9.02 16.04
CA LEU A 156 -12.48 8.29 15.91
C LEU A 156 -12.71 6.93 15.22
N GLU A 157 -13.72 6.19 15.65
CA GLU A 157 -14.09 4.88 15.09
C GLU A 157 -14.42 5.00 13.60
N GLN A 158 -15.19 6.00 13.17
CA GLN A 158 -15.49 6.24 11.75
C GLN A 158 -14.24 6.56 10.93
N VAL A 159 -13.31 7.36 11.46
CA VAL A 159 -12.05 7.69 10.79
C VAL A 159 -11.17 6.45 10.64
N ILE A 160 -10.99 5.67 11.71
CA ILE A 160 -10.21 4.43 11.67
C ILE A 160 -10.84 3.42 10.73
N PHE A 161 -12.16 3.27 10.79
CA PHE A 161 -12.90 2.39 9.91
C PHE A 161 -12.68 2.73 8.43
N HIS A 162 -12.79 4.01 8.07
CA HIS A 162 -12.53 4.48 6.70
C HIS A 162 -11.11 4.21 6.25
N VAL A 163 -10.11 4.62 7.04
CA VAL A 163 -8.69 4.41 6.70
C VAL A 163 -8.36 2.93 6.56
N ALA A 164 -8.81 2.09 7.50
CA ALA A 164 -8.60 0.65 7.46
C ALA A 164 -9.28 0.01 6.23
N THR A 165 -10.52 0.42 5.92
CA THR A 165 -11.25 -0.05 4.73
C THR A 165 -10.52 0.32 3.45
N SER A 166 -10.03 1.56 3.33
CA SER A 166 -9.28 2.01 2.16
C SER A 166 -7.96 1.25 1.98
N ILE A 167 -7.20 1.03 3.05
CA ILE A 167 -5.96 0.23 2.96
C ILE A 167 -6.28 -1.22 2.56
N LYS A 168 -7.33 -1.82 3.13
CA LYS A 168 -7.74 -3.20 2.84
C LYS A 168 -8.15 -3.40 1.38
N LYS A 169 -8.76 -2.39 0.73
CA LYS A 169 -9.08 -2.41 -0.71
C LYS A 169 -7.82 -2.56 -1.59
N VAL A 170 -6.71 -1.93 -1.19
CA VAL A 170 -5.43 -1.98 -1.91
C VAL A 170 -4.66 -3.26 -1.60
N PHE A 171 -4.74 -3.72 -0.34
CA PHE A 171 -4.08 -4.94 0.13
C PHE A 171 -5.10 -5.92 0.74
N PRO A 172 -5.81 -6.71 -0.09
CA PRO A 172 -6.85 -7.62 0.39
C PRO A 172 -6.35 -8.61 1.45
N ASP A 173 -5.11 -9.08 1.30
CA ASP A 173 -4.49 -10.05 2.22
C ASP A 173 -3.84 -9.41 3.46
N SER A 174 -3.88 -8.07 3.59
CA SER A 174 -3.36 -7.39 4.78
C SER A 174 -4.23 -7.66 6.00
N SER A 175 -3.62 -7.74 7.18
CA SER A 175 -4.35 -7.74 8.44
C SER A 175 -4.29 -6.32 9.01
N PRO A 176 -5.41 -5.58 9.04
CA PRO A 176 -5.48 -4.25 9.66
C PRO A 176 -4.92 -4.24 11.09
N GLY A 177 -5.07 -5.33 11.85
CA GLY A 177 -4.58 -5.47 13.22
C GLY A 177 -3.08 -5.49 13.40
N LYS A 178 -2.33 -5.64 12.30
CA LYS A 178 -0.89 -5.41 12.32
C LYS A 178 -0.54 -3.93 12.18
N LEU A 179 -1.42 -3.10 11.59
CA LEU A 179 -1.27 -1.64 11.47
C LEU A 179 -1.79 -0.94 12.72
N ILE A 180 -2.88 -1.43 13.29
CA ILE A 180 -3.60 -0.76 14.37
C ILE A 180 -3.25 -1.43 15.69
N ARG A 181 -2.40 -0.77 16.48
CA ARG A 181 -2.09 -1.12 17.85
C ARG A 181 -3.11 -0.49 18.78
N ILE A 182 -3.72 -1.31 19.63
CA ILE A 182 -4.67 -0.85 20.64
C ILE A 182 -4.01 -0.91 22.00
N THR A 183 -3.84 0.25 22.60
CA THR A 183 -3.28 0.39 23.95
C THR A 183 -4.40 0.55 24.99
N CYS A 184 -5.61 0.95 24.58
CA CYS A 184 -6.80 1.10 25.44
C CYS A 184 -7.71 -0.15 25.42
N PRO A 185 -7.96 -0.82 26.57
CA PRO A 185 -8.80 -2.03 26.63
C PRO A 185 -10.22 -1.86 26.09
N ASP A 186 -10.83 -0.69 26.29
CA ASP A 186 -12.25 -0.44 25.95
C ASP A 186 -12.50 -0.42 24.43
N HIS A 187 -11.46 -0.24 23.61
CA HIS A 187 -11.55 -0.29 22.15
C HIS A 187 -11.28 -1.67 21.56
N GLN A 188 -10.78 -2.63 22.35
CA GLN A 188 -10.37 -3.95 21.82
C GLN A 188 -11.56 -4.73 21.23
N GLU A 189 -12.70 -4.78 21.93
CA GLU A 189 -13.88 -5.50 21.45
C GLU A 189 -14.49 -4.86 20.20
N LYS A 190 -14.60 -3.52 20.20
CA LYS A 190 -15.14 -2.77 19.06
C LYS A 190 -14.25 -2.86 17.82
N TYR A 191 -12.94 -2.77 18.01
CA TYR A 191 -12.00 -2.90 16.92
C TYR A 191 -11.97 -4.30 16.36
N LYS A 192 -12.04 -5.33 17.21
CA LYS A 192 -12.20 -6.70 16.74
C LYS A 192 -13.45 -6.84 15.85
N ALA A 193 -14.56 -6.21 16.21
CA ALA A 193 -15.74 -6.18 15.35
C ALA A 193 -15.49 -5.46 14.01
N ILE A 194 -14.70 -4.38 14.00
CA ILE A 194 -14.24 -3.72 12.76
C ILE A 194 -13.39 -4.68 11.92
N GLU A 195 -12.45 -5.41 12.52
CA GLU A 195 -11.62 -6.40 11.80
C GLU A 195 -12.45 -7.51 11.20
N ASP A 196 -13.32 -8.13 11.99
CA ASP A 196 -14.20 -9.22 11.56
C ASP A 196 -15.07 -8.76 10.37
N TYR A 197 -15.58 -7.52 10.43
CA TYR A 197 -16.35 -6.93 9.33
C TYR A 197 -15.51 -6.63 8.08
N LEU A 198 -14.26 -6.14 8.26
CA LEU A 198 -13.34 -5.91 7.14
C LEU A 198 -12.97 -7.22 6.44
N GLU A 199 -12.80 -8.32 7.18
CA GLU A 199 -12.57 -9.64 6.61
C GLU A 199 -13.76 -10.11 5.77
N ASP A 200 -14.99 -9.92 6.26
CA ASP A 200 -16.22 -10.28 5.53
C ASP A 200 -16.38 -9.50 4.22
N ILE A 201 -16.21 -8.17 4.25
CA ILE A 201 -16.29 -7.32 3.04
C ILE A 201 -15.24 -7.78 2.01
N THR A 202 -14.03 -8.09 2.45
CA THR A 202 -12.92 -8.42 1.54
C THR A 202 -13.14 -9.74 0.82
N GLN A 203 -13.85 -10.68 1.42
CA GLN A 203 -14.19 -11.96 0.80
C GLN A 203 -15.41 -11.84 -0.14
N ASN A 204 -16.38 -11.01 0.21
CA ASN A 204 -17.68 -10.97 -0.47
C ASN A 204 -17.84 -9.83 -1.49
N ASN A 205 -17.04 -8.76 -1.41
CA ASN A 205 -17.22 -7.53 -2.19
C ASN A 205 -15.93 -7.05 -2.88
N GLN A 206 -15.17 -7.97 -3.48
CA GLN A 206 -14.11 -7.55 -4.40
C GLN A 206 -14.78 -7.05 -5.68
N GLY A 207 -14.70 -5.73 -5.92
CA GLY A 207 -15.22 -5.10 -7.11
C GLY A 207 -14.60 -5.66 -8.41
N PRO A 208 -14.88 -5.04 -9.57
CA PRO A 208 -14.40 -5.51 -10.86
C PRO A 208 -12.89 -5.83 -10.85
N CYS A 209 -12.54 -6.94 -11.49
CA CYS A 209 -11.17 -7.44 -11.59
C CYS A 209 -10.41 -7.49 -10.25
N GLY A 210 -11.08 -7.88 -9.15
CA GLY A 210 -10.44 -8.00 -7.84
C GLY A 210 -10.02 -6.65 -7.25
N GLY A 211 -10.79 -5.59 -7.52
CA GLY A 211 -10.53 -4.25 -7.00
C GLY A 211 -9.39 -3.49 -7.70
N PHE A 212 -8.99 -3.90 -8.91
CA PHE A 212 -7.88 -3.28 -9.64
C PHE A 212 -8.00 -1.76 -9.71
N SER A 213 -9.17 -1.24 -10.10
CA SER A 213 -9.41 0.19 -10.29
C SER A 213 -9.28 1.01 -9.00
N GLN A 214 -9.55 0.38 -7.85
CA GLN A 214 -9.37 0.99 -6.52
C GLN A 214 -7.89 1.06 -6.17
N THR A 215 -7.14 -0.04 -6.35
CA THR A 215 -5.69 -0.06 -6.18
C THR A 215 -4.99 0.95 -7.08
N TYR A 216 -5.38 1.01 -8.35
CA TYR A 216 -4.84 1.97 -9.31
C TYR A 216 -5.09 3.42 -8.85
N ALA A 217 -6.31 3.76 -8.44
CA ALA A 217 -6.64 5.09 -7.93
C ALA A 217 -5.84 5.47 -6.67
N ALA A 218 -5.67 4.53 -5.74
CA ALA A 218 -4.87 4.74 -4.54
C ALA A 218 -3.39 4.99 -4.86
N LEU A 219 -2.84 4.23 -5.83
CA LEU A 219 -1.47 4.41 -6.28
C LEU A 219 -1.29 5.71 -7.07
N CYS A 220 -2.28 6.15 -7.85
CA CYS A 220 -2.28 7.47 -8.49
C CYS A 220 -2.22 8.59 -7.44
N ASP A 221 -3.10 8.56 -6.45
CA ASP A 221 -3.12 9.54 -5.36
C ASP A 221 -1.78 9.58 -4.60
N TYR A 222 -1.25 8.42 -4.23
CA TYR A 222 0.00 8.33 -3.47
C TYR A 222 1.19 8.90 -4.25
N ASN A 223 1.27 8.60 -5.55
CA ASN A 223 2.39 9.03 -6.38
C ASN A 223 2.18 10.42 -7.02
N GLY A 224 1.02 11.06 -6.83
CA GLY A 224 0.67 12.36 -7.43
C GLY A 224 0.41 12.30 -8.94
N PHE A 225 -0.07 11.16 -9.44
CA PHE A 225 -0.47 10.98 -10.83
C PHE A 225 -1.93 11.37 -11.02
N VAL A 226 -2.25 11.89 -12.21
CA VAL A 226 -3.64 12.12 -12.62
C VAL A 226 -4.29 10.77 -12.89
N LEU A 227 -5.45 10.52 -12.28
CA LEU A 227 -6.22 9.30 -12.51
C LEU A 227 -6.69 9.26 -13.97
N ARG A 228 -6.34 8.21 -14.69
CA ARG A 228 -6.81 7.95 -16.06
C ARG A 228 -8.09 7.14 -16.01
N GLU A 229 -9.23 7.80 -16.20
CA GLU A 229 -10.54 7.16 -16.15
C GLU A 229 -10.69 6.07 -17.22
N GLU A 230 -10.00 6.21 -18.35
CA GLU A 230 -10.02 5.21 -19.43
C GLU A 230 -9.47 3.86 -18.98
N VAL A 231 -8.43 3.86 -18.13
CA VAL A 231 -7.86 2.63 -17.55
C VAL A 231 -8.88 1.92 -16.67
N GLN A 232 -9.56 2.68 -15.80
CA GLN A 232 -10.61 2.12 -14.94
C GLN A 232 -11.77 1.60 -15.77
N TRP A 233 -12.17 2.35 -16.79
CA TRP A 233 -13.27 1.98 -17.65
C TRP A 233 -12.97 0.67 -18.41
N ASP A 234 -11.77 0.54 -19.00
CA ASP A 234 -11.34 -0.66 -19.70
C ASP A 234 -11.34 -1.87 -18.76
N VAL A 235 -10.80 -1.72 -17.55
CA VAL A 235 -10.71 -2.84 -16.61
C VAL A 235 -12.08 -3.24 -16.06
N ASP A 236 -12.92 -2.27 -15.72
CA ASP A 236 -14.21 -2.52 -15.09
C ASP A 236 -15.28 -2.96 -16.11
N ASN A 237 -15.19 -2.52 -17.37
CA ASN A 237 -16.22 -2.79 -18.38
C ASN A 237 -15.80 -3.77 -19.48
N ILE A 238 -14.52 -3.85 -19.84
CA ILE A 238 -14.05 -4.81 -20.85
C ILE A 238 -13.52 -6.06 -20.15
N TYR A 239 -12.47 -5.91 -19.35
CA TYR A 239 -11.79 -7.03 -18.72
C TYR A 239 -12.70 -7.81 -17.78
N HIS A 240 -13.40 -7.11 -16.90
CA HIS A 240 -14.26 -7.77 -15.92
C HIS A 240 -15.43 -8.50 -16.58
N LYS A 241 -16.16 -7.84 -17.50
CA LYS A 241 -17.32 -8.42 -18.18
C LYS A 241 -16.96 -9.62 -19.06
N GLN A 242 -15.76 -9.62 -19.63
CA GLN A 242 -15.25 -10.73 -20.44
C GLN A 242 -14.50 -11.79 -19.61
N ASN A 243 -14.45 -11.63 -18.28
CA ASN A 243 -13.73 -12.51 -17.36
C ASN A 243 -12.24 -12.72 -17.76
N ILE A 244 -11.60 -11.67 -18.28
CA ILE A 244 -10.20 -11.71 -18.71
C ILE A 244 -9.30 -11.78 -17.48
N LYS A 245 -8.44 -12.79 -17.41
CA LYS A 245 -7.44 -13.01 -16.35
C LYS A 245 -6.01 -12.66 -16.79
N GLU A 246 -5.86 -12.31 -18.06
CA GLU A 246 -4.61 -11.88 -18.69
C GLU A 246 -4.55 -10.36 -18.74
N PHE A 247 -3.59 -9.77 -18.04
CA PHE A 247 -3.26 -8.36 -18.16
C PHE A 247 -2.26 -8.16 -19.31
N ASN A 248 -2.73 -7.61 -20.43
CA ASN A 248 -1.90 -7.32 -21.59
C ASN A 248 -1.39 -5.88 -21.54
N ILE A 249 -0.08 -5.70 -21.37
CA ILE A 249 0.55 -4.36 -21.26
C ILE A 249 0.29 -3.51 -22.50
N LEU A 250 0.16 -4.14 -23.68
CA LEU A 250 -0.08 -3.44 -24.94
C LEU A 250 -1.45 -2.76 -25.01
N ASP A 251 -2.44 -3.23 -24.25
CA ASP A 251 -3.77 -2.60 -24.23
C ASP A 251 -3.69 -1.17 -23.70
N PHE A 252 -2.68 -0.88 -22.86
CA PHE A 252 -2.42 0.43 -22.26
C PHE A 252 -1.26 1.18 -22.95
N SER A 253 -0.82 0.74 -24.14
CA SER A 253 0.36 1.30 -24.83
C SER A 253 0.19 2.74 -25.31
N TYR A 254 -1.04 3.27 -25.29
CA TYR A 254 -1.36 4.67 -25.56
C TYR A 254 -0.99 5.61 -24.40
N LEU A 255 -0.74 5.08 -23.20
CA LEU A 255 -0.33 5.84 -22.04
C LEU A 255 1.17 6.13 -22.04
N ASP A 256 1.57 7.14 -21.26
CA ASP A 256 2.99 7.36 -20.98
C ASP A 256 3.57 6.18 -20.19
N THR A 257 4.89 5.97 -20.33
CA THR A 257 5.60 4.87 -19.65
C THR A 257 5.32 4.83 -18.16
N SER A 258 5.18 5.99 -17.54
CA SER A 258 4.96 6.07 -16.11
C SER A 258 3.56 5.64 -15.68
N ASP A 259 2.56 6.01 -16.48
CA ASP A 259 1.18 5.57 -16.29
C ASP A 259 1.08 4.05 -16.48
N ILE A 260 1.70 3.48 -17.52
CA ILE A 260 1.75 2.01 -17.73
C ILE A 260 2.40 1.29 -16.55
N ALA A 261 3.49 1.82 -16.02
CA ALA A 261 4.14 1.20 -14.87
C ALA A 261 3.19 1.17 -13.66
N LEU A 262 2.37 2.21 -13.47
CA LEU A 262 1.41 2.29 -12.38
C LEU A 262 0.24 1.30 -12.54
N THR A 263 -0.21 1.06 -13.79
CA THR A 263 -1.20 0.00 -14.05
C THR A 263 -0.62 -1.38 -13.71
N VAL A 264 0.64 -1.65 -14.06
CA VAL A 264 1.33 -2.89 -13.68
C VAL A 264 1.54 -3.01 -12.17
N ALA A 265 1.90 -1.92 -11.49
CA ALA A 265 2.07 -1.90 -10.03
C ALA A 265 0.77 -2.26 -9.29
N SER A 266 -0.38 -1.95 -9.88
CA SER A 266 -1.71 -2.27 -9.32
C SER A 266 -2.00 -3.79 -9.29
N LEU A 267 -1.17 -4.61 -9.93
CA LEU A 267 -1.30 -6.06 -9.96
C LEU A 267 -0.61 -6.77 -8.78
N SER A 268 0.21 -6.07 -7.99
CA SER A 268 1.10 -6.71 -7.01
C SER A 268 0.40 -7.50 -5.91
N PHE A 269 -0.78 -7.04 -5.49
CA PHE A 269 -1.62 -7.69 -4.47
C PHE A 269 -3.01 -8.07 -5.02
N ASN A 270 -3.19 -7.92 -6.33
CA ASN A 270 -4.45 -8.20 -6.99
C ASN A 270 -4.74 -9.71 -6.99
N GLN A 271 -5.99 -10.06 -6.74
CA GLN A 271 -6.42 -11.46 -6.61
C GLN A 271 -7.12 -12.01 -7.86
N TRP A 272 -7.21 -11.22 -8.94
CA TRP A 272 -7.95 -11.55 -10.15
C TRP A 272 -7.06 -11.95 -11.32
N PHE A 273 -6.01 -11.17 -11.59
CA PHE A 273 -5.13 -11.40 -12.73
C PHE A 273 -4.15 -12.54 -12.45
N THR A 274 -4.19 -13.57 -13.30
CA THR A 274 -3.30 -14.74 -13.20
C THR A 274 -2.19 -14.73 -14.25
N LYS A 275 -2.29 -13.86 -15.25
CA LYS A 275 -1.29 -13.75 -16.32
C LYS A 275 -0.92 -12.31 -16.60
N ILE A 276 0.38 -12.04 -16.77
CA ILE A 276 0.89 -10.79 -17.36
C ILE A 276 1.49 -11.11 -18.72
N GLN A 277 1.09 -10.36 -19.74
CA GLN A 277 1.57 -10.53 -21.10
C GLN A 277 2.08 -9.22 -21.71
N CYS A 278 3.19 -9.33 -22.44
CA CYS A 278 3.74 -8.31 -23.32
C CYS A 278 4.51 -9.00 -24.45
N LYS A 279 4.27 -8.62 -25.70
CA LYS A 279 4.94 -9.21 -26.88
C LYS A 279 5.35 -8.10 -27.83
N ASP A 280 6.56 -8.21 -28.38
CA ASP A 280 7.08 -7.30 -29.41
C ASP A 280 7.05 -5.81 -29.00
N PHE A 281 7.14 -5.54 -27.70
CA PHE A 281 7.15 -4.20 -27.14
C PHE A 281 8.32 -4.02 -26.18
N LYS A 282 9.18 -3.05 -26.48
CA LYS A 282 10.38 -2.79 -25.67
C LYS A 282 10.00 -2.20 -24.32
N LEU A 283 10.07 -3.03 -23.28
CA LEU A 283 9.80 -2.62 -21.91
C LEU A 283 10.87 -1.63 -21.43
N ARG A 284 10.41 -0.46 -20.96
CA ARG A 284 11.30 0.50 -20.28
C ARG A 284 11.61 0.03 -18.86
N LEU A 285 12.62 0.64 -18.25
CA LEU A 285 13.10 0.25 -16.93
C LEU A 285 11.98 0.35 -15.89
N GLU A 286 11.22 1.43 -15.93
CA GLU A 286 10.11 1.72 -15.02
C GLU A 286 9.07 0.60 -14.98
N ILE A 287 8.61 0.15 -16.17
CA ILE A 287 7.64 -0.94 -16.29
C ILE A 287 8.26 -2.27 -15.86
N SER A 288 9.52 -2.51 -16.25
CA SER A 288 10.24 -3.74 -15.91
C SER A 288 10.40 -3.91 -14.40
N GLU A 289 10.69 -2.84 -13.66
CA GLU A 289 10.79 -2.86 -12.21
C GLU A 289 9.43 -3.13 -11.54
N GLN A 290 8.32 -2.63 -12.10
CA GLN A 290 7.00 -2.96 -11.57
C GLN A 290 6.62 -4.42 -11.83
N ILE A 291 6.97 -4.99 -13.00
CA ILE A 291 6.81 -6.43 -13.24
C ILE A 291 7.59 -7.25 -12.20
N LEU A 292 8.85 -6.89 -11.93
CA LEU A 292 9.66 -7.56 -10.90
C LEU A 292 9.03 -7.46 -9.52
N TYR A 293 8.43 -6.31 -9.19
CA TYR A 293 7.71 -6.12 -7.94
C TYR A 293 6.45 -7.00 -7.86
N VAL A 294 5.67 -7.11 -8.94
CA VAL A 294 4.53 -8.05 -9.01
C VAL A 294 4.98 -9.49 -8.81
N ILE A 295 6.09 -9.92 -9.43
CA ILE A 295 6.63 -11.28 -9.26
C ILE A 295 7.02 -11.54 -7.80
N ASN A 296 7.57 -10.53 -7.11
CA ASN A 296 7.95 -10.61 -5.70
C ASN A 296 6.73 -10.68 -4.76
N ARG A 297 5.61 -10.04 -5.12
CA ARG A 297 4.46 -9.88 -4.20
C ARG A 297 3.25 -10.76 -4.49
N SER A 298 2.99 -11.04 -5.76
CA SER A 298 1.73 -11.68 -6.15
C SER A 298 1.66 -13.12 -5.68
N LEU A 299 0.50 -13.47 -5.14
CA LEU A 299 0.12 -14.84 -4.76
C LEU A 299 -0.76 -15.51 -5.82
N LYS A 300 -1.15 -14.78 -6.88
CA LYS A 300 -2.05 -15.25 -7.94
C LYS A 300 -1.45 -15.29 -9.34
N LEU A 301 -0.28 -14.68 -9.55
CA LEU A 301 0.39 -14.72 -10.84
C LEU A 301 0.87 -16.15 -11.16
N GLU A 302 0.21 -16.78 -12.13
CA GLU A 302 0.47 -18.15 -12.61
C GLU A 302 1.34 -18.15 -13.88
N GLU A 303 1.17 -17.13 -14.74
CA GLU A 303 1.84 -17.03 -16.02
C GLU A 303 2.48 -15.66 -16.29
N LEU A 304 3.71 -15.67 -16.79
CA LEU A 304 4.43 -14.48 -17.24
C LEU A 304 4.93 -14.68 -18.67
N VAL A 305 4.47 -13.83 -19.58
CA VAL A 305 4.87 -13.85 -21.00
C VAL A 305 5.43 -12.49 -21.40
N LEU A 306 6.76 -12.40 -21.49
CA LEU A 306 7.48 -11.21 -21.94
C LEU A 306 8.31 -11.58 -23.17
N GLU A 307 7.67 -11.64 -24.32
CA GLU A 307 8.30 -12.09 -25.57
C GLU A 307 8.86 -10.90 -26.35
N ASN A 308 10.14 -10.98 -26.72
CA ASN A 308 10.81 -9.95 -27.52
C ASN A 308 10.65 -8.53 -26.91
N CYS A 309 10.76 -8.44 -25.59
CA CYS A 309 10.54 -7.20 -24.83
C CYS A 309 11.81 -6.35 -24.64
N GLY A 310 12.93 -6.73 -25.26
CA GLY A 310 14.22 -6.04 -25.09
C GLY A 310 14.88 -6.26 -23.72
N LEU A 311 14.48 -7.30 -22.98
CA LEU A 311 15.04 -7.62 -21.67
C LEU A 311 16.47 -8.15 -21.81
N LYS A 312 17.30 -7.88 -20.80
CA LYS A 312 18.70 -8.30 -20.73
C LYS A 312 18.97 -9.21 -19.53
N TRP A 313 20.18 -9.75 -19.44
CA TRP A 313 20.61 -10.64 -18.36
C TRP A 313 20.40 -10.06 -16.95
N GLU A 314 20.48 -8.73 -16.76
CA GLU A 314 20.25 -8.07 -15.48
C GLU A 314 18.80 -8.25 -14.99
N PHE A 315 17.83 -8.20 -15.90
CA PHE A 315 16.42 -8.45 -15.58
C PHE A 315 16.23 -9.89 -15.10
N ALA A 316 16.82 -10.88 -15.79
CA ALA A 316 16.74 -12.28 -15.40
C ALA A 316 17.29 -12.53 -14.00
N ILE A 317 18.42 -11.91 -13.64
CA ILE A 317 18.98 -12.00 -12.29
C ILE A 317 18.03 -11.40 -11.24
N LYS A 318 17.47 -10.21 -11.51
CA LYS A 318 16.50 -9.57 -10.60
C LYS A 318 15.23 -10.41 -10.46
N MET A 319 14.76 -11.02 -11.55
CA MET A 319 13.58 -11.87 -11.56
C MET A 319 13.80 -13.14 -10.73
N ALA A 320 14.94 -13.81 -10.90
CA ALA A 320 15.30 -14.97 -10.07
C ALA A 320 15.31 -14.60 -8.58
N LYS A 321 15.89 -13.44 -8.22
CA LYS A 321 15.88 -12.93 -6.84
C LYS A 321 14.47 -12.59 -6.36
N ALA A 322 13.62 -12.00 -7.21
CA ALA A 322 12.23 -11.69 -6.87
C ALA A 322 11.43 -12.96 -6.56
N LEU A 323 11.65 -14.03 -7.33
CA LEU A 323 11.05 -15.34 -7.08
C LEU A 323 11.57 -15.98 -5.78
N ASP A 324 12.88 -15.86 -5.49
CA ASP A 324 13.45 -16.36 -4.23
C ASP A 324 12.87 -15.65 -2.99
N ASN A 325 12.47 -14.39 -3.13
CA ASN A 325 11.82 -13.60 -2.08
C ASN A 325 10.31 -13.90 -1.96
N ASN A 326 9.73 -14.67 -2.88
CA ASN A 326 8.31 -15.03 -2.90
C ASN A 326 8.12 -16.56 -2.84
N PRO A 327 8.34 -17.18 -1.67
CA PRO A 327 8.18 -18.64 -1.53
C PRO A 327 6.74 -19.12 -1.78
N SER A 328 5.76 -18.23 -1.62
CA SER A 328 4.34 -18.52 -1.83
C SER A 328 3.91 -18.41 -3.29
N SER A 329 4.77 -17.95 -4.20
CA SER A 329 4.47 -17.79 -5.62
C SER A 329 3.87 -19.06 -6.23
N VAL A 330 2.86 -18.86 -7.09
CA VAL A 330 2.19 -19.91 -7.88
C VAL A 330 2.63 -19.90 -9.35
N LEU A 331 3.60 -19.06 -9.70
CA LEU A 331 4.09 -18.88 -11.06
C LEU A 331 4.68 -20.19 -11.58
N HIS A 332 4.07 -20.74 -12.64
CA HIS A 332 4.49 -22.00 -13.24
C HIS A 332 4.69 -21.94 -14.75
N THR A 333 4.33 -20.83 -15.40
CA THR A 333 4.55 -20.58 -16.84
C THR A 333 5.42 -19.34 -17.00
N ILE A 334 6.60 -19.49 -17.58
CA ILE A 334 7.52 -18.39 -17.86
C ILE A 334 7.92 -18.44 -19.33
N ASN A 335 7.57 -17.40 -20.08
CA ASN A 335 8.06 -17.17 -21.43
C ASN A 335 8.85 -15.86 -21.49
N LEU A 336 10.16 -15.96 -21.71
CA LEU A 336 11.05 -14.82 -21.94
C LEU A 336 11.73 -14.92 -23.32
N SER A 337 11.10 -15.58 -24.30
CA SER A 337 11.70 -15.79 -25.61
C SER A 337 12.02 -14.50 -26.36
N GLY A 338 13.07 -14.51 -27.17
CA GLY A 338 13.48 -13.35 -27.98
C GLY A 338 14.18 -12.22 -27.20
N ASN A 339 14.48 -12.40 -25.91
CA ASN A 339 15.21 -11.43 -25.10
C ASN A 339 16.71 -11.76 -24.99
N HIS A 340 17.57 -10.80 -24.65
CA HIS A 340 19.02 -11.02 -24.59
C HIS A 340 19.48 -11.42 -23.17
N LEU A 341 19.05 -12.60 -22.70
CA LEU A 341 19.30 -13.03 -21.31
C LEU A 341 20.70 -13.61 -21.07
N GLU A 342 21.34 -14.14 -22.11
CA GLU A 342 22.69 -14.73 -22.05
C GLU A 342 22.81 -15.89 -21.04
N ASP A 343 23.98 -16.56 -21.00
CA ASP A 343 24.22 -17.68 -20.08
C ASP A 343 24.08 -17.25 -18.61
N ARG A 344 24.46 -16.01 -18.29
CA ARG A 344 24.41 -15.46 -16.92
C ARG A 344 22.99 -15.33 -16.40
N GLY A 345 22.07 -14.82 -17.22
CA GLY A 345 20.66 -14.68 -16.86
C GLY A 345 20.01 -16.05 -16.63
N ILE A 346 20.27 -17.03 -17.51
CA ILE A 346 19.73 -18.39 -17.36
C ILE A 346 20.28 -19.09 -16.12
N THR A 347 21.57 -18.92 -15.82
CA THR A 347 22.20 -19.52 -14.63
C THR A 347 21.50 -19.09 -13.33
N ALA A 348 21.02 -17.84 -13.26
CA ALA A 348 20.29 -17.34 -12.10
C ALA A 348 18.96 -18.11 -11.88
N PHE A 349 18.21 -18.39 -12.96
CA PHE A 349 17.00 -19.22 -12.87
C PHE A 349 17.29 -20.66 -12.47
N THR A 350 18.40 -21.25 -12.96
CA THR A 350 18.81 -22.61 -12.57
C THR A 350 19.01 -22.74 -11.07
N HIS A 351 19.57 -21.71 -10.41
CA HIS A 351 19.72 -21.71 -8.96
C HIS A 351 18.36 -21.69 -8.25
N HIS A 352 17.45 -20.82 -8.68
CA HIS A 352 16.10 -20.74 -8.16
C HIS A 352 15.34 -22.07 -8.31
N PHE A 353 15.30 -22.65 -9.51
CA PHE A 353 14.56 -23.90 -9.77
C PHE A 353 15.14 -25.11 -9.03
N LYS A 354 16.44 -25.12 -8.69
CA LYS A 354 17.02 -26.16 -7.84
C LYS A 354 16.59 -26.05 -6.38
N LYS A 355 16.35 -24.82 -5.90
CA LYS A 355 15.97 -24.52 -4.52
C LYS A 355 14.46 -24.70 -4.30
N ASN A 356 13.65 -24.35 -5.30
CA ASN A 356 12.20 -24.36 -5.20
C ASN A 356 11.63 -25.76 -5.47
N GLN A 357 10.73 -26.23 -4.61
CA GLN A 357 10.10 -27.55 -4.72
C GLN A 357 8.86 -27.54 -5.64
N LYS A 358 8.35 -26.35 -6.00
CA LYS A 358 7.19 -26.23 -6.91
C LYS A 358 7.65 -26.39 -8.37
N PRO A 359 7.05 -27.30 -9.15
CA PRO A 359 7.47 -27.52 -10.54
C PRO A 359 7.02 -26.38 -11.45
N VAL A 360 7.94 -25.84 -12.23
CA VAL A 360 7.63 -25.04 -13.42
C VAL A 360 7.05 -25.96 -14.48
N LYS A 361 5.85 -25.65 -14.97
CA LYS A 361 5.16 -26.45 -15.99
C LYS A 361 5.63 -26.09 -17.40
N HIS A 362 5.82 -24.80 -17.66
CA HIS A 362 6.17 -24.29 -18.98
C HIS A 362 7.28 -23.26 -18.89
N LEU A 363 8.37 -23.51 -19.60
CA LEU A 363 9.53 -22.62 -19.65
C LEU A 363 9.95 -22.41 -21.10
N ASN A 364 9.87 -21.17 -21.58
CA ASN A 364 10.32 -20.80 -22.92
C ASN A 364 11.42 -19.73 -22.85
N PHE A 365 12.66 -20.17 -23.08
CA PHE A 365 13.84 -19.32 -23.23
C PHE A 365 14.40 -19.41 -24.66
N SER A 366 13.55 -19.64 -25.66
CA SER A 366 14.00 -19.68 -27.05
C SER A 366 14.53 -18.33 -27.52
N LYS A 367 15.55 -18.34 -28.39
CA LYS A 367 16.18 -17.12 -28.93
C LYS A 367 16.69 -16.15 -27.86
N THR A 368 17.25 -16.67 -26.76
CA THR A 368 17.70 -15.85 -25.62
C THR A 368 19.20 -15.53 -25.56
N SER A 369 19.91 -15.68 -26.68
CA SER A 369 21.37 -15.52 -26.78
C SER A 369 22.18 -16.45 -25.86
N ILE A 370 21.62 -17.63 -25.55
CA ILE A 370 22.30 -18.67 -24.77
C ILE A 370 23.28 -19.47 -25.62
N THR A 371 24.44 -19.77 -25.05
CA THR A 371 25.44 -20.64 -25.68
C THR A 371 25.22 -22.10 -25.31
N SER A 372 26.06 -23.01 -25.82
CA SER A 372 26.05 -24.42 -25.39
C SER A 372 26.32 -24.60 -23.90
N LYS A 373 26.99 -23.63 -23.24
CA LYS A 373 27.26 -23.67 -21.80
C LYS A 373 25.99 -23.42 -20.99
N GLY A 374 25.19 -22.42 -21.35
CA GLY A 374 23.94 -22.12 -20.65
C GLY A 374 22.83 -23.16 -20.83
N LYS A 375 22.94 -24.04 -21.84
CA LYS A 375 22.01 -25.16 -22.07
C LYS A 375 22.26 -26.38 -21.17
N ARG A 376 23.45 -26.49 -20.58
CA ARG A 376 23.83 -27.58 -19.65
C ARG A 376 23.51 -27.16 -18.23
#